data_AF-A0A8J8PG04-F1
#
_entry.id   AF-A0A8J8PG04-F1
#
_cell.length_a   1.000
_cell.length_b   1.000
_cell.length_c   1.000
_cell.angle_alpha   90.00
_cell.angle_beta   90.00
_cell.angle_gamma   90.00
#
_symmetry.space_group_name_H-M   'P 1'
#
loop_
_entity.id
_entity.type
_entity.pdbx_description
1 polymer ?
#
loop_
_entity_poly.entity_id
_entity_poly.type
_entity_poly.pdbx_seq_one_letter_code
_entity_poly.pdbx_strand_id
1 'polypeptide(L)'
;MSQDNEKSSCKCGCEDEFSEEDLTSLDELAEEVIFGKNQNRSHAIKDLWFEDMTKYLKECDSPEESKPELMFLSLSNALLDMFFDIVPREFAIASANNMSQFLTTLLINKEYNIDVMEKYMEDYNKTIGDSEDADEIETFDENWWNEKREYLNGKTMNDAITEMSEKYGL
;
A
#
# COMPACT_ATOMS: atom_id res chain seq x y z
N MET A 1 29.68 -26.01 50.88
CA MET A 1 29.91 -24.66 50.34
C MET A 1 28.99 -24.50 49.16
N SER A 2 27.86 -23.83 49.39
CA SER A 2 26.92 -23.42 48.37
C SER A 2 27.54 -22.31 47.54
N GLN A 3 27.42 -22.39 46.23
CA GLN A 3 27.57 -21.23 45.35
C GLN A 3 26.33 -21.17 44.49
N ASP A 4 25.37 -20.42 45.00
CA ASP A 4 24.27 -19.82 44.26
C ASP A 4 24.88 -18.88 43.21
N ASN A 5 24.57 -19.12 41.94
CA ASN A 5 24.72 -18.12 40.88
C ASN A 5 23.31 -17.80 40.39
N GLU A 6 22.69 -16.83 41.08
CA GLU A 6 21.46 -16.17 40.66
C GLU A 6 21.63 -15.65 39.23
N LYS A 7 20.86 -16.21 38.29
CA LYS A 7 20.54 -15.52 37.04
C LYS A 7 19.76 -14.27 37.41
N SER A 8 20.38 -13.12 37.20
CA SER A 8 19.73 -11.80 37.20
C SER A 8 18.53 -11.83 36.26
N SER A 9 17.31 -11.98 36.81
CA SER A 9 16.08 -11.80 36.06
C SER A 9 15.95 -10.31 35.74
N CYS A 10 16.21 -9.94 34.48
CA CYS A 10 15.87 -8.61 34.00
C CYS A 10 14.35 -8.49 34.03
N LYS A 11 13.79 -7.72 34.97
CA LYS A 11 12.37 -7.38 35.02
C LYS A 11 12.03 -6.27 34.02
N CYS A 12 12.34 -6.46 32.74
CA CYS A 12 11.61 -5.75 31.69
C CYS A 12 10.53 -6.71 31.22
N GLY A 13 9.26 -6.36 31.43
CA GLY A 13 8.11 -7.12 30.95
C GLY A 13 8.02 -7.02 29.43
N CYS A 14 8.99 -7.61 28.76
CA CYS A 14 9.17 -7.58 27.31
C CYS A 14 8.93 -8.98 26.69
N GLU A 15 8.35 -9.91 27.46
CA GLU A 15 8.07 -11.30 27.05
C GLU A 15 6.59 -11.66 27.22
N ASP A 16 5.68 -10.69 27.05
CA ASP A 16 4.28 -11.03 26.80
C ASP A 16 4.12 -11.23 25.29
N GLU A 17 4.40 -12.45 24.83
CA GLU A 17 3.96 -12.90 23.50
C GLU A 17 2.43 -12.79 23.46
N PHE A 18 1.90 -11.93 22.59
CA PHE A 18 0.45 -11.80 22.39
C PHE A 18 -0.12 -13.17 22.01
N SER A 19 -1.19 -13.59 22.71
CA SER A 19 -1.85 -14.84 22.34
C SER A 19 -2.55 -14.70 20.98
N GLU A 20 -2.75 -15.80 20.25
CA GLU A 20 -3.49 -15.78 18.97
C GLU A 20 -4.89 -15.17 19.11
N GLU A 21 -5.52 -15.34 20.27
CA GLU A 21 -6.83 -14.78 20.59
C GLU A 21 -6.76 -13.25 20.80
N ASP A 22 -5.68 -12.76 21.43
CA ASP A 22 -5.42 -11.32 21.55
C ASP A 22 -5.11 -10.69 20.18
N LEU A 23 -4.33 -11.35 19.32
CA LEU A 23 -4.03 -10.89 17.96
C LEU A 23 -5.29 -10.83 17.09
N THR A 24 -6.14 -11.88 17.14
CA THR A 24 -7.41 -11.91 16.40
C THR A 24 -8.34 -10.77 16.85
N SER A 25 -8.40 -10.49 18.16
CA SER A 25 -9.20 -9.39 18.70
C SER A 25 -8.71 -8.00 18.26
N LEU A 26 -7.39 -7.85 18.07
CA LEU A 26 -6.78 -6.63 17.55
C LEU A 26 -7.06 -6.44 16.06
N ASP A 27 -7.05 -7.53 15.28
CA ASP A 27 -7.38 -7.49 13.85
C ASP A 27 -8.86 -7.14 13.62
N GLU A 28 -9.78 -7.71 14.40
CA GLU A 28 -11.20 -7.36 14.37
C GLU A 28 -11.44 -5.89 14.76
N LEU A 29 -10.75 -5.42 15.80
CA LEU A 29 -10.79 -4.01 16.21
C LEU A 29 -10.20 -3.09 15.14
N ALA A 30 -9.10 -3.49 14.51
CA ALA A 30 -8.48 -2.77 13.41
C ALA A 30 -9.44 -2.68 12.22
N GLU A 31 -10.10 -3.77 11.84
CA GLU A 31 -11.10 -3.79 10.77
C GLU A 31 -12.26 -2.83 11.06
N GLU A 32 -12.80 -2.86 12.28
CA GLU A 32 -13.91 -1.98 12.69
C GLU A 32 -13.49 -0.50 12.70
N VAL A 33 -12.30 -0.18 13.22
CA VAL A 33 -11.83 1.19 13.35
C VAL A 33 -11.34 1.74 12.01
N ILE A 34 -10.59 0.95 11.24
CA ILE A 34 -10.00 1.36 9.95
C ILE A 34 -11.09 1.39 8.88
N PHE A 35 -11.90 0.34 8.74
CA PHE A 35 -12.86 0.24 7.63
C PHE A 35 -14.31 0.42 8.05
N GLY A 36 -14.69 -0.05 9.24
CA GLY A 36 -16.08 -0.01 9.73
C GLY A 36 -16.69 1.39 9.79
N LYS A 37 -15.87 2.45 9.89
CA LYS A 37 -16.33 3.85 9.89
C LYS A 37 -16.28 4.54 8.54
N ASN A 38 -15.82 3.90 7.46
CA ASN A 38 -15.62 4.55 6.17
C ASN A 38 -16.92 5.09 5.55
N GLN A 39 -18.06 4.42 5.76
CA GLN A 39 -19.35 4.94 5.31
C GLN A 39 -19.71 6.26 6.02
N ASN A 40 -19.45 6.37 7.32
CA ASN A 40 -19.70 7.61 8.07
C ASN A 40 -18.70 8.70 7.66
N ARG A 41 -17.42 8.34 7.46
CA ARG A 41 -16.38 9.27 6.98
C ARG A 41 -16.70 9.81 5.58
N SER A 42 -17.19 8.97 4.67
CA SER A 42 -17.56 9.41 3.32
C SER A 42 -18.75 10.36 3.33
N HIS A 43 -19.74 10.15 4.20
CA HIS A 43 -20.82 11.11 4.43
C HIS A 43 -20.31 12.44 4.99
N ALA A 44 -19.41 12.41 5.98
CA ALA A 44 -18.81 13.62 6.54
C ALA A 44 -17.99 14.39 5.49
N ILE A 45 -17.17 13.70 4.69
CA ILE A 45 -16.40 14.27 3.57
C ILE A 45 -17.34 14.93 2.54
N LYS A 46 -18.45 14.25 2.21
CA LYS A 46 -19.48 14.81 1.32
C LYS A 46 -20.08 16.09 1.89
N ASP A 47 -20.44 16.13 3.18
CA ASP A 47 -20.98 17.33 3.81
C ASP A 47 -19.95 18.48 3.90
N LEU A 48 -18.65 18.17 3.98
CA LEU A 48 -17.58 19.17 4.00
C LEU A 48 -17.28 19.78 2.64
N TRP A 49 -17.28 18.98 1.56
CA TRP A 49 -16.69 19.41 0.28
C TRP A 49 -17.65 19.40 -0.92
N PHE A 50 -18.77 18.67 -0.87
CA PHE A 50 -19.58 18.43 -2.07
C PHE A 50 -20.21 19.70 -2.64
N GLU A 51 -20.79 20.55 -1.79
CA GLU A 51 -21.43 21.80 -2.24
C GLU A 51 -20.41 22.77 -2.85
N ASP A 52 -19.27 22.96 -2.18
CA ASP A 52 -18.21 23.87 -2.62
C ASP A 52 -17.58 23.40 -3.94
N MET A 53 -17.28 22.11 -4.07
CA MET A 53 -16.77 21.55 -5.32
C MET A 53 -17.81 21.66 -6.46
N THR A 54 -19.08 21.39 -6.17
CA THR A 54 -20.16 21.54 -7.17
C THR A 54 -20.30 22.98 -7.64
N LYS A 55 -20.17 23.95 -6.72
CA LYS A 55 -20.18 25.37 -7.06
C LYS A 55 -18.98 25.74 -7.92
N TYR A 56 -17.77 25.32 -7.53
CA TYR A 56 -16.55 25.52 -8.31
C TYR A 56 -16.69 25.00 -9.75
N LEU A 57 -17.25 23.80 -9.94
CA LEU A 57 -17.44 23.22 -11.28
C LEU A 57 -18.48 23.95 -12.13
N LYS A 58 -19.50 24.56 -11.51
CA LYS A 58 -20.47 25.39 -12.24
C LYS A 58 -19.85 26.71 -12.72
N GLU A 59 -18.93 27.25 -11.94
CA GLU A 59 -18.21 28.49 -12.24
C GLU A 59 -16.97 28.26 -13.13
N CYS A 60 -16.54 27.00 -13.29
CA CYS A 60 -15.43 26.63 -14.16
C CYS A 60 -15.84 26.66 -15.64
N ASP A 61 -15.03 27.33 -16.47
CA ASP A 61 -15.20 27.44 -17.92
C ASP A 61 -14.89 26.13 -18.70
N SER A 62 -14.65 25.03 -17.99
CA SER A 62 -14.37 23.72 -18.61
C SER A 62 -15.62 23.15 -19.32
N PRO A 63 -15.45 22.39 -20.43
CA PRO A 63 -16.54 21.66 -21.07
C PRO A 63 -17.32 20.79 -20.09
N GLU A 64 -18.65 20.72 -20.23
CA GLU A 64 -19.50 19.97 -19.29
C GLU A 64 -19.13 18.48 -19.22
N GLU A 65 -18.67 17.92 -20.34
CA GLU A 65 -18.17 16.55 -20.45
C GLU A 65 -16.89 16.26 -19.65
N SER A 66 -16.05 17.27 -19.37
CA SER A 66 -14.82 17.10 -18.58
C SER A 66 -15.01 17.39 -17.09
N LYS A 67 -16.12 18.02 -16.69
CA LYS A 67 -16.40 18.35 -15.28
C LYS A 67 -16.43 17.14 -14.35
N PRO A 68 -16.95 15.96 -14.72
CA PRO A 68 -16.87 14.77 -13.87
C PRO A 68 -15.44 14.31 -13.60
N GLU A 69 -14.57 14.38 -14.61
CA GLU A 69 -13.15 14.04 -14.45
C GLU A 69 -12.44 15.08 -13.58
N LEU A 70 -12.71 16.37 -13.81
CA LEU A 70 -12.18 17.46 -12.98
C LEU A 70 -12.61 17.29 -11.51
N MET A 71 -13.88 16.97 -11.26
CA MET A 71 -14.41 16.66 -9.93
C MET A 71 -13.63 15.52 -9.27
N PHE A 72 -13.44 14.42 -10.02
CA PHE A 72 -12.73 13.25 -9.52
C PHE A 72 -11.28 13.57 -9.17
N LEU A 73 -10.58 14.31 -10.03
CA LEU A 73 -9.19 14.72 -9.78
C LEU A 73 -9.08 15.66 -8.58
N SER A 74 -9.95 16.67 -8.47
CA SER A 74 -9.95 17.60 -7.34
C SER A 74 -10.24 16.89 -6.01
N LEU A 75 -11.23 16.00 -5.97
CA LEU A 75 -11.54 15.23 -4.77
C LEU A 75 -10.40 14.27 -4.42
N SER A 76 -9.83 13.57 -5.41
CA SER A 76 -8.71 12.64 -5.20
C SER A 76 -7.49 13.36 -4.64
N ASN A 77 -7.16 14.56 -5.15
CA ASN A 77 -6.07 15.37 -4.63
C ASN A 77 -6.34 15.78 -3.17
N ALA A 78 -7.55 16.27 -2.87
CA ALA A 78 -7.90 16.66 -1.50
C ALA A 78 -7.84 15.49 -0.51
N LEU A 79 -8.19 14.28 -0.94
CA LEU A 79 -8.06 13.07 -0.12
C LEU A 79 -6.58 12.68 0.11
N LEU A 80 -5.72 12.84 -0.90
CA LEU A 80 -4.28 12.62 -0.76
C LEU A 80 -3.66 13.68 0.18
N ASP A 81 -4.03 14.95 0.04
CA ASP A 81 -3.60 16.02 0.95
C ASP A 81 -3.99 15.70 2.39
N MET A 82 -5.27 15.32 2.60
CA MET A 82 -5.75 14.89 3.92
C MET A 82 -4.97 13.70 4.47
N PHE A 83 -4.65 12.71 3.64
CA PHE A 83 -3.85 11.56 4.05
C PHE A 83 -2.44 11.98 4.49
N PHE A 84 -1.75 12.82 3.72
CA PHE A 84 -0.39 13.25 4.08
C PHE A 84 -0.36 14.25 5.23
N ASP A 85 -1.44 15.00 5.48
CA ASP A 85 -1.58 15.88 6.65
C ASP A 85 -1.70 15.11 7.97
N ILE A 86 -2.24 13.89 7.94
CA ILE A 86 -2.38 13.03 9.14
C ILE A 86 -1.20 12.08 9.36
N VAL A 87 -0.38 11.84 8.33
CA VAL A 87 0.82 11.01 8.43
C VAL A 87 1.91 11.76 9.20
N PRO A 88 2.54 11.16 10.24
CA PRO A 88 3.65 11.78 10.94
C PRO A 88 4.81 12.12 9.99
N ARG A 89 5.46 13.27 10.20
CA ARG A 89 6.46 13.82 9.28
C ARG A 89 7.63 12.87 9.04
N GLU A 90 8.04 12.13 10.05
CA GLU A 90 9.08 11.10 9.99
C GLU A 90 8.76 9.96 9.02
N PHE A 91 7.48 9.71 8.74
CA PHE A 91 7.03 8.68 7.80
C PHE A 91 6.57 9.25 6.46
N ALA A 92 6.34 10.56 6.34
CA ALA A 92 5.72 11.18 5.17
C ALA A 92 6.42 10.82 3.84
N ILE A 93 7.76 10.85 3.79
CA ILE A 93 8.52 10.50 2.58
C ILE A 93 8.34 9.03 2.21
N ALA A 94 8.47 8.12 3.19
CA ALA A 94 8.29 6.70 2.95
C ALA A 94 6.86 6.37 2.52
N SER A 95 5.85 6.99 3.17
CA SER A 95 4.44 6.84 2.80
C SER A 95 4.16 7.35 1.39
N ALA A 96 4.76 8.47 0.98
CA ALA A 96 4.61 9.02 -0.37
C ALA A 96 5.20 8.07 -1.42
N ASN A 97 6.44 7.60 -1.20
CA ASN A 97 7.09 6.65 -2.11
C ASN A 97 6.30 5.33 -2.21
N ASN A 98 5.81 4.81 -1.08
CA ASN A 98 5.01 3.58 -1.06
C ASN A 98 3.67 3.78 -1.80
N MET A 99 3.03 4.95 -1.65
CA MET A 99 1.81 5.28 -2.40
C MET A 99 2.08 5.31 -3.92
N SER A 100 3.17 5.97 -4.35
CA SER A 100 3.59 5.98 -5.76
C SER A 100 3.82 4.56 -6.29
N GLN A 101 4.60 3.74 -5.60
CA GLN A 101 4.89 2.35 -6.01
C GLN A 101 3.63 1.49 -6.06
N PHE A 102 2.72 1.65 -5.10
CA PHE A 102 1.45 0.95 -5.08
C PHE A 102 0.57 1.33 -6.28
N LEU A 103 0.40 2.63 -6.54
CA LEU A 103 -0.35 3.11 -7.71
C LEU A 103 0.26 2.63 -9.01
N THR A 104 1.59 2.69 -9.15
CA THR A 104 2.33 2.16 -10.30
C THR A 104 2.04 0.67 -10.52
N THR A 105 2.04 -0.12 -9.45
CA THR A 105 1.71 -1.56 -9.51
C THR A 105 0.27 -1.80 -9.97
N LEU A 106 -0.70 -1.05 -9.42
CA LEU A 106 -2.10 -1.16 -9.84
C LEU A 106 -2.31 -0.75 -11.31
N LEU A 107 -1.58 0.25 -11.78
CA LEU A 107 -1.61 0.68 -13.18
C LEU A 107 -1.04 -0.41 -14.10
N ILE A 108 0.03 -1.08 -13.70
CA ILE A 108 0.60 -2.24 -14.42
C ILE A 108 -0.42 -3.39 -14.45
N ASN A 109 -1.03 -3.73 -13.30
CA ASN A 109 -2.07 -4.75 -13.22
C ASN A 109 -3.20 -4.48 -14.23
N LYS A 110 -3.64 -3.21 -14.30
CA LYS A 110 -4.68 -2.78 -15.25
C LYS A 110 -4.22 -2.83 -16.71
N GLU A 111 -3.02 -2.34 -17.02
CA GLU A 111 -2.48 -2.28 -18.39
C GLU A 111 -2.29 -3.67 -18.99
N TYR A 112 -1.75 -4.60 -18.20
CA TYR A 112 -1.39 -5.95 -18.65
C TYR A 112 -2.45 -7.00 -18.30
N ASN A 113 -3.52 -6.61 -17.60
CA ASN A 113 -4.56 -7.50 -17.09
C ASN A 113 -3.98 -8.69 -16.29
N ILE A 114 -3.16 -8.35 -15.30
CA ILE A 114 -2.50 -9.28 -14.38
C ILE A 114 -2.70 -8.85 -12.93
N ASP A 115 -2.37 -9.73 -11.99
CA ASP A 115 -2.06 -9.35 -10.61
C ASP A 115 -0.58 -9.64 -10.33
N VAL A 116 0.21 -8.57 -10.17
CA VAL A 116 1.65 -8.66 -9.90
C VAL A 116 1.96 -9.44 -8.63
N MET A 117 1.20 -9.22 -7.55
CA MET A 117 1.46 -9.84 -6.24
C MET A 117 1.05 -11.31 -6.25
N GLU A 118 -0.08 -11.64 -6.87
CA GLU A 118 -0.49 -13.04 -7.06
C GLU A 118 0.57 -13.80 -7.87
N LYS A 119 1.06 -13.22 -8.98
CA LYS A 119 2.10 -13.85 -9.79
C LYS A 119 3.42 -14.03 -9.04
N TYR A 120 3.82 -13.03 -8.26
CA TYR A 120 5.02 -13.14 -7.43
C TYR A 120 4.88 -14.30 -6.46
N MET A 121 3.76 -14.37 -5.74
CA MET A 121 3.50 -15.42 -4.75
C MET A 121 3.38 -16.81 -5.38
N GLU A 122 2.75 -16.94 -6.55
CA GLU A 122 2.67 -18.19 -7.31
C GLU A 122 4.06 -18.69 -7.71
N ASP A 123 4.89 -17.81 -8.29
CA ASP A 123 6.25 -18.14 -8.72
C ASP A 123 7.17 -18.42 -7.51
N TYR A 124 7.02 -17.65 -6.43
CA TYR A 124 7.76 -17.82 -5.17
C TYR A 124 7.44 -19.18 -4.56
N ASN A 125 6.16 -19.51 -4.36
CA ASN A 125 5.75 -20.79 -3.78
C ASN A 125 6.18 -21.99 -4.63
N LYS A 126 6.24 -21.82 -5.96
CA LYS A 126 6.67 -22.86 -6.88
C LYS A 126 8.20 -23.07 -6.89
N THR A 127 8.96 -22.00 -6.71
CA THR A 127 10.43 -22.01 -6.86
C THR A 127 11.14 -22.13 -5.52
N ILE A 128 10.73 -21.33 -4.54
CA ILE A 128 11.28 -21.27 -3.19
C ILE A 128 10.46 -22.14 -2.23
N GLY A 129 9.13 -22.00 -2.25
CA GLY A 129 8.25 -22.73 -1.33
C GLY A 129 8.57 -22.44 0.14
N ASP A 130 8.83 -23.48 0.92
CA ASP A 130 9.17 -23.40 2.36
C ASP A 130 10.70 -23.34 2.60
N SER A 131 11.52 -22.99 1.60
CA SER A 131 12.97 -22.87 1.78
C SER A 131 13.32 -21.76 2.77
N GLU A 132 14.24 -22.05 3.70
CA GLU A 132 14.80 -21.07 4.64
C GLU A 132 16.19 -20.57 4.16
N ASP A 133 16.64 -20.99 2.98
CA ASP A 133 17.93 -20.57 2.42
C ASP A 133 17.85 -19.13 1.90
N ALA A 134 18.52 -18.22 2.60
CA ALA A 134 18.55 -16.81 2.29
C ALA A 134 19.14 -16.51 0.90
N ASP A 135 20.15 -17.27 0.46
CA ASP A 135 20.82 -17.05 -0.83
C ASP A 135 19.87 -17.45 -1.99
N GLU A 136 19.09 -18.52 -1.81
CA GLU A 136 18.07 -18.94 -2.77
C GLU A 136 16.95 -17.91 -2.89
N ILE A 137 16.47 -17.39 -1.76
CA ILE A 137 15.42 -16.36 -1.69
C ILE A 137 15.87 -15.07 -2.37
N GLU A 138 17.07 -14.58 -2.05
CA GLU A 138 17.64 -13.36 -2.66
C GLU A 138 17.79 -13.54 -4.17
N THR A 139 18.31 -14.69 -4.61
CA THR A 139 18.46 -15.02 -6.04
C THR A 139 17.11 -15.06 -6.75
N PHE A 140 16.06 -15.63 -6.14
CA PHE A 140 14.72 -15.60 -6.72
C PHE A 140 14.20 -14.17 -6.84
N ASP A 141 14.30 -13.37 -5.78
CA ASP A 141 13.77 -12.01 -5.78
C ASP A 141 14.44 -11.17 -6.87
N GLU A 142 15.79 -11.15 -6.90
CA GLU A 142 16.54 -10.42 -7.91
C GLU A 142 16.17 -10.83 -9.34
N ASN A 143 16.07 -12.14 -9.60
CA ASN A 143 15.72 -12.62 -10.94
C ASN A 143 14.26 -12.31 -11.28
N TRP A 144 13.33 -12.45 -10.34
CA TRP A 144 11.91 -12.27 -10.61
C TRP A 144 11.60 -10.86 -11.13
N TRP A 145 12.24 -9.84 -10.54
CA TRP A 145 12.05 -8.45 -10.97
C TRP A 145 12.75 -8.10 -12.30
N ASN A 146 13.84 -8.80 -12.64
CA ASN A 146 14.74 -8.45 -13.75
C ASN A 146 14.68 -9.42 -14.95
N GLU A 147 13.91 -10.51 -14.87
CA GLU A 147 13.71 -11.41 -16.00
C GLU A 147 12.57 -10.95 -16.91
N LYS A 148 12.72 -11.22 -18.22
CA LYS A 148 11.73 -10.86 -19.23
C LYS A 148 10.50 -11.75 -19.14
N ARG A 149 9.33 -11.14 -19.20
CA ARG A 149 8.05 -11.84 -19.04
C ARG A 149 7.17 -11.69 -20.27
N GLU A 150 6.63 -12.80 -20.75
CA GLU A 150 5.77 -12.80 -21.94
C GLU A 150 4.51 -11.96 -21.73
N TYR A 151 3.89 -12.05 -20.55
CA TYR A 151 2.71 -11.25 -20.19
C TYR A 151 3.00 -9.75 -20.01
N LEU A 152 4.27 -9.34 -20.01
CA LEU A 152 4.70 -7.94 -20.06
C LEU A 152 5.23 -7.55 -21.45
N ASN A 153 4.87 -8.31 -22.49
CA ASN A 153 5.37 -8.12 -23.87
C ASN A 153 6.90 -8.19 -23.97
N GLY A 154 7.53 -9.05 -23.16
CA GLY A 154 8.97 -9.27 -23.16
C GLY A 154 9.78 -8.23 -22.37
N LYS A 155 9.12 -7.36 -21.60
CA LYS A 155 9.75 -6.48 -20.61
C LYS A 155 10.01 -7.21 -19.29
N THR A 156 10.92 -6.66 -18.49
CA THR A 156 11.07 -7.05 -17.08
C THR A 156 10.02 -6.34 -16.22
N MET A 157 9.83 -6.78 -14.99
CA MET A 157 8.93 -6.06 -14.08
C MET A 157 9.49 -4.68 -13.73
N ASN A 158 10.81 -4.57 -13.51
CA ASN A 158 11.48 -3.29 -13.26
C ASN A 158 11.35 -2.31 -14.43
N ASP A 159 11.40 -2.79 -15.69
CA ASP A 159 11.16 -1.95 -16.86
C ASP A 159 9.71 -1.43 -16.86
N ALA A 160 8.73 -2.30 -16.58
CA ALA A 160 7.33 -1.92 -16.53
C ALA A 160 7.03 -0.91 -15.41
N ILE A 161 7.64 -1.09 -14.23
CA ILE A 161 7.57 -0.14 -13.10
C ILE A 161 8.16 1.19 -13.50
N THR A 162 9.37 1.21 -14.05
CA THR A 162 10.06 2.45 -14.44
C THR A 162 9.25 3.23 -15.46
N GLU A 163 8.82 2.57 -16.54
CA GLU A 163 8.05 3.22 -17.61
C GLU A 163 6.70 3.75 -17.10
N MET A 164 6.02 2.99 -16.24
CA MET A 164 4.73 3.40 -15.70
C MET A 164 4.88 4.54 -14.68
N SER A 165 5.91 4.52 -13.83
CA SER A 165 6.21 5.63 -12.91
C SER A 165 6.52 6.92 -13.69
N GLU A 166 7.37 6.83 -14.71
CA GLU A 166 7.73 7.98 -15.57
C GLU A 166 6.52 8.54 -16.32
N LYS A 167 5.65 7.68 -16.84
CA LYS A 167 4.43 8.08 -17.56
C LYS A 167 3.49 8.93 -16.70
N TYR A 168 3.41 8.66 -15.40
CA TYR A 168 2.51 9.35 -14.47
C TYR A 168 3.21 10.36 -13.55
N GLY A 169 4.54 10.45 -13.58
CA GLY A 169 5.33 11.32 -12.71
C GLY A 169 5.27 10.90 -11.23
N LEU A 170 5.16 9.59 -10.98
CA LEU A 170 5.10 8.97 -9.65
C LEU A 170 6.47 8.59 -9.12
#